data_AF-A0A929YZM2-F1
#
_entry.id   AF-A0A929YZM2-F1
#
_cell.length_a   1.000
_cell.length_b   1.000
_cell.length_c   1.000
_cell.angle_alpha   90.00
_cell.angle_beta   90.00
_cell.angle_gamma   90.00
#
_symmetry.space_group_name_H-M   'P 1'
#
loop_
_entity.id
_entity.type
_entity.pdbx_description
1 polymer ?
#
loop_
_entity_poly.entity_id
_entity_poly.type
_entity_poly.pdbx_seq_one_letter_code
_entity_poly.pdbx_strand_id
1 'polypeptide(L)'
;LTARTFKMSVDELRKPALNTVMKNLGVYNGLVGAGLLYALLFSPDGREVAAVFFAFGLVVAIYGAISSQFSILFKQGTLPFLGLVSLILG
;
A
#
# COMPACT_ATOMS: atom_id res chain seq x y z
N LEU A 1 -9.70 12.16 11.26
CA LEU A 1 -9.07 10.82 11.23
C LEU A 1 -7.69 10.88 10.59
N THR A 2 -7.58 11.30 9.32
CA THR A 2 -6.32 11.39 8.56
C THR A 2 -5.20 12.12 9.30
N ALA A 3 -5.43 13.33 9.80
CA ALA A 3 -4.43 14.10 10.55
C ALA A 3 -3.83 13.32 11.75
N ARG A 4 -4.66 12.57 12.50
CA ARG A 4 -4.21 11.72 13.60
C ARG A 4 -3.38 10.52 13.11
N THR A 5 -3.78 9.90 12.01
CA THR A 5 -3.06 8.76 11.40
C THR A 5 -1.66 9.16 10.93
N PHE A 6 -1.50 10.38 10.46
CA PHE A 6 -0.23 10.96 10.00
C PHE A 6 0.49 11.81 11.05
N LYS A 7 -0.02 11.83 12.31
CA LYS A 7 0.55 12.59 13.43
C LYS A 7 0.83 14.06 13.10
N MET A 8 -0.10 14.72 12.41
CA MET A 8 0.03 16.11 11.97
C MET A 8 -1.18 16.97 12.33
N SER A 9 -1.04 18.29 12.24
CA SER A 9 -2.14 19.22 12.51
C SER A 9 -3.15 19.27 11.34
N VAL A 10 -4.36 19.72 11.63
CA VAL A 10 -5.40 19.89 10.59
C VAL A 10 -5.01 20.99 9.60
N ASP A 11 -4.36 22.05 10.06
CA ASP A 11 -3.90 23.14 9.19
C ASP A 11 -2.79 22.69 8.25
N GLU A 12 -1.90 21.82 8.74
CA GLU A 12 -0.87 21.20 7.91
C GLU A 12 -1.50 20.30 6.85
N LEU A 13 -2.46 19.46 7.24
CA LEU A 13 -3.21 18.59 6.31
C LEU A 13 -3.94 19.39 5.21
N ARG A 14 -4.38 20.62 5.51
CA ARG A 14 -5.10 21.50 4.57
C ARG A 14 -4.19 22.19 3.56
N LYS A 15 -2.86 22.14 3.73
CA LYS A 15 -1.91 22.71 2.75
C LYS A 15 -2.17 22.09 1.36
N PRO A 16 -2.43 22.90 0.31
CA PRO A 16 -2.80 22.38 -1.01
C PRO A 16 -1.82 21.34 -1.56
N ALA A 17 -0.52 21.58 -1.41
CA ALA A 17 0.53 20.66 -1.86
C ALA A 17 0.42 19.28 -1.17
N LEU A 18 0.18 19.26 0.15
CA LEU A 18 0.05 18.01 0.89
C LEU A 18 -1.22 17.26 0.50
N ASN A 19 -2.32 17.97 0.28
CA ASN A 19 -3.57 17.37 -0.20
C ASN A 19 -3.38 16.73 -1.59
N THR A 20 -2.67 17.39 -2.50
CA THR A 20 -2.31 16.82 -3.80
C THR A 20 -1.46 15.56 -3.67
N VAL A 21 -0.42 15.57 -2.83
CA VAL A 21 0.42 14.39 -2.56
C VAL A 21 -0.42 13.23 -2.01
N MET A 22 -1.31 13.50 -1.06
CA MET A 22 -2.18 12.49 -0.46
C MET A 22 -3.16 11.87 -1.47
N LYS A 23 -3.69 12.68 -2.40
CA LYS A 23 -4.52 12.18 -3.51
C LYS A 23 -3.72 11.28 -4.45
N ASN A 24 -2.50 11.69 -4.80
CA ASN A 24 -1.63 10.90 -5.67
C ASN A 24 -1.30 9.55 -5.02
N LEU A 25 -0.97 9.52 -3.72
CA LEU A 25 -0.79 8.27 -2.95
C LEU A 25 -2.02 7.36 -3.03
N GLY A 26 -3.22 7.92 -2.97
CA GLY A 26 -4.48 7.18 -3.16
C GLY A 26 -4.58 6.54 -4.55
N VAL A 27 -4.23 7.27 -5.61
CA VAL A 27 -4.25 6.76 -6.99
C VAL A 27 -3.26 5.62 -7.18
N TYR A 28 -2.01 5.77 -6.71
CA TYR A 28 -1.00 4.70 -6.79
C TYR A 28 -1.47 3.43 -6.08
N ASN A 29 -2.00 3.56 -4.87
CA ASN A 29 -2.55 2.41 -4.12
C ASN A 29 -3.77 1.79 -4.82
N GLY A 30 -4.62 2.62 -5.45
CA GLY A 30 -5.73 2.15 -6.26
C GLY A 30 -5.29 1.31 -7.45
N LEU A 31 -4.21 1.72 -8.13
CA LEU A 31 -3.63 0.96 -9.25
C LEU A 31 -3.02 -0.38 -8.79
N VAL A 32 -2.38 -0.42 -7.62
CA VAL A 32 -1.93 -1.68 -7.01
C VAL A 32 -3.12 -2.61 -6.78
N GLY A 33 -4.22 -2.10 -6.21
CA GLY A 33 -5.45 -2.86 -6.02
C GLY A 33 -6.05 -3.37 -7.34
N ALA A 34 -6.09 -2.53 -8.37
CA ALA A 34 -6.55 -2.93 -9.70
C ALA A 34 -5.67 -4.02 -10.32
N GLY A 35 -4.35 -3.94 -10.15
CA GLY A 35 -3.41 -4.97 -10.59
C GLY A 35 -3.62 -6.31 -9.89
N LEU A 36 -3.90 -6.31 -8.58
CA LEU A 36 -4.25 -7.51 -7.82
C LEU A 36 -5.60 -8.09 -8.25
N LEU A 37 -6.61 -7.25 -8.50
CA LEU A 37 -7.90 -7.70 -9.05
C LEU A 37 -7.72 -8.30 -10.45
N TYR A 38 -6.85 -7.72 -11.26
CA TYR A 38 -6.53 -8.26 -12.58
C TYR A 38 -5.87 -9.64 -12.48
N ALA A 39 -4.88 -9.78 -11.61
CA ALA A 39 -4.23 -11.06 -11.33
C ALA A 39 -5.25 -12.13 -10.91
N LEU A 40 -6.22 -11.77 -10.08
CA LEU A 40 -7.24 -12.70 -9.58
C LEU A 40 -8.30 -13.08 -10.62
N LEU A 41 -8.79 -12.13 -11.40
CA LEU A 41 -10.01 -12.31 -12.21
C LEU A 41 -9.75 -12.57 -13.70
N PHE A 42 -8.61 -12.12 -14.23
CA PHE A 42 -8.38 -12.10 -15.68
C PHE A 42 -7.08 -12.79 -16.10
N SER A 43 -6.13 -13.00 -15.20
CA SER A 43 -4.87 -13.70 -15.53
C SER A 43 -5.06 -15.22 -15.46
N PRO A 44 -4.72 -15.98 -16.52
CA PRO A 44 -4.75 -17.45 -16.50
C PRO A 44 -3.83 -18.05 -15.41
N ASP A 45 -2.69 -17.40 -15.16
CA ASP A 45 -1.82 -17.66 -14.02
C ASP A 45 -1.46 -16.32 -13.35
N GLY A 46 -2.30 -15.91 -12.40
CA GLY A 46 -2.17 -14.63 -11.70
C GLY A 46 -1.05 -14.58 -10.66
N ARG A 47 -0.39 -15.71 -10.36
CA ARG A 47 0.51 -15.81 -9.19
C ARG A 47 1.70 -14.86 -9.31
N GLU A 48 2.34 -14.80 -10.47
CA GLU A 48 3.49 -13.91 -10.69
C GLU A 48 3.10 -12.43 -10.57
N VAL A 49 1.97 -12.04 -11.18
CA VAL A 49 1.47 -10.66 -11.13
C VAL A 49 1.12 -10.27 -9.68
N ALA A 50 0.42 -11.16 -8.97
CA ALA A 50 0.09 -10.94 -7.56
C ALA A 50 1.34 -10.86 -6.68
N ALA A 51 2.34 -11.71 -6.92
CA ALA A 51 3.61 -11.69 -6.20
C ALA A 51 4.34 -10.34 -6.36
N VAL A 52 4.37 -9.79 -7.58
CA VAL A 52 4.98 -8.47 -7.83
C VAL A 52 4.27 -7.37 -7.04
N PHE A 53 2.94 -7.32 -7.06
CA PHE A 53 2.19 -6.28 -6.34
C PHE A 53 2.28 -6.44 -4.82
N PHE A 54 2.24 -7.67 -4.28
CA PHE A 54 2.42 -7.89 -2.86
C PHE A 54 3.86 -7.60 -2.40
N ALA A 55 4.88 -7.99 -3.18
CA ALA A 55 6.26 -7.63 -2.87
C ALA A 55 6.47 -6.11 -2.88
N PHE A 56 5.92 -5.43 -3.89
CA PHE A 56 5.91 -3.96 -3.95
C PHE A 56 5.27 -3.34 -2.70
N GLY A 57 4.07 -3.79 -2.32
CA GLY A 57 3.39 -3.30 -1.12
C GLY A 57 4.20 -3.51 0.16
N LEU A 58 4.87 -4.66 0.28
CA LEU A 58 5.73 -4.96 1.43
C LEU A 58 6.96 -4.05 1.48
N VAL A 59 7.62 -3.79 0.34
CA VAL A 59 8.75 -2.86 0.25
C VAL A 59 8.32 -1.45 0.63
N VAL A 60 7.17 -0.97 0.14
CA VAL A 60 6.61 0.35 0.49
C VAL A 60 6.32 0.42 2.00
N ALA A 61 5.77 -0.64 2.60
CA ALA A 61 5.49 -0.69 4.03
C ALA A 61 6.78 -0.64 4.87
N ILE A 62 7.82 -1.38 4.48
CA ILE A 62 9.13 -1.36 5.15
C ILE A 62 9.76 0.02 5.04
N TYR A 63 9.79 0.60 3.83
CA TYR A 63 10.35 1.93 3.61
C TYR A 63 9.58 3.00 4.40
N GLY A 64 8.24 2.95 4.43
CA GLY A 64 7.41 3.85 5.22
C GLY A 64 7.60 3.68 6.73
N ALA A 65 7.87 2.46 7.20
CA ALA A 65 8.19 2.19 8.60
C ALA A 65 9.52 2.82 9.03
N ILE A 66 10.54 2.76 8.17
CA ILE A 66 11.86 3.35 8.40
C ILE A 66 11.82 4.88 8.30
N SER A 67 11.15 5.41 7.27
CA SER A 67 11.20 6.84 6.94
C SER A 67 10.19 7.72 7.68
N SER A 68 9.06 7.15 8.11
CA SER A 68 7.94 7.96 8.62
C SER A 68 7.45 7.50 10.00
N GLN A 69 6.91 6.28 10.11
CA GLN A 69 6.45 5.74 11.39
C GLN A 69 6.35 4.22 11.36
N PHE A 70 6.87 3.56 12.40
CA PHE A 70 6.88 2.10 12.49
C PHE A 70 5.50 1.45 12.35
N SER A 71 4.42 2.13 12.78
CA SER A 71 3.05 1.62 12.62
C SER A 71 2.61 1.40 11.17
N ILE A 72 3.30 1.98 10.18
CA ILE A 72 3.06 1.73 8.75
C ILE A 72 3.34 0.27 8.39
N LEU A 73 4.34 -0.36 9.01
CA LEU A 73 4.67 -1.77 8.73
C LEU A 73 3.46 -2.67 8.97
N PHE A 74 2.75 -2.47 10.08
CA PHE A 74 1.54 -3.24 10.38
C PHE A 74 0.33 -2.80 9.55
N LYS A 75 0.13 -1.48 9.35
CA LYS A 75 -1.05 -0.98 8.63
C LYS A 75 -1.03 -1.31 7.14
N GLN A 76 0.15 -1.29 6.52
CA GLN A 76 0.30 -1.48 5.07
C GLN A 76 0.96 -2.82 4.72
N GLY A 77 1.82 -3.36 5.58
CA GLY A 77 2.61 -4.57 5.28
C GLY A 77 1.90 -5.89 5.61
N THR A 78 0.88 -5.90 6.48
CA THR A 78 0.22 -7.16 6.86
C THR A 78 -0.48 -7.84 5.69
N LEU A 79 -1.30 -7.12 4.91
CA LEU A 79 -2.00 -7.74 3.77
C LEU A 79 -1.05 -8.24 2.68
N PRO A 80 -0.05 -7.46 2.22
CA PRO A 80 0.93 -7.96 1.26
C PRO A 80 1.76 -9.13 1.78
N PHE A 81 2.16 -9.11 3.05
CA PHE A 81 2.86 -10.25 3.66
C PHE A 81 2.03 -11.52 3.62
N LEU A 82 0.77 -11.46 4.07
CA LEU A 82 -0.14 -12.61 4.03
C LEU A 82 -0.40 -13.08 2.60
N GLY A 83 -0.50 -12.15 1.65
CA GLY A 83 -0.61 -12.45 0.22
C GLY A 83 0.58 -13.26 -0.30
N LEU A 84 1.81 -12.84 -0.02
CA LEU A 84 3.02 -13.59 -0.41
C LEU A 84 3.07 -14.97 0.24
N VAL A 85 2.77 -15.07 1.54
CA VAL A 85 2.71 -16.36 2.23
C VAL A 85 1.68 -17.28 1.58
N SER A 86 0.51 -16.76 1.23
CA SER A 86 -0.53 -17.54 0.55
C SER A 86 -0.10 -18.05 -0.82
N LEU A 87 0.70 -17.27 -1.58
CA LEU A 87 1.20 -17.69 -2.89
C LEU A 87 2.30 -18.76 -2.80
N ILE A 88 3.04 -18.79 -1.70
CA ILE A 88 4.10 -19.79 -1.47
C ILE A 88 3.51 -21.12 -0.98
N LEU A 89 2.46 -21.05 -0.15
CA LEU A 89 1.87 -22.24 0.48
C LEU A 89 0.75 -22.90 -0.35
N GLY A 90 0.15 -22.19 -1.30
CA GLY A 90 -0.91 -22.69 -2.17
C GLY A 90 -0.44 -22.92 -3.60
#